data_AF-A0A3A0FN54-F1
#
_entry.id   AF-A0A3A0FN54-F1
#
_cell.length_a   1.000
_cell.length_b   1.000
_cell.length_c   1.000
_cell.angle_alpha   90.00
_cell.angle_beta   90.00
_cell.angle_gamma   90.00
#
_symmetry.space_group_name_H-M   'P 1'
#
loop_
_entity.id
_entity.type
_entity.pdbx_description
1 polymer ?
#
loop_
_entity_poly.entity_id
_entity_poly.type
_entity_poly.pdbx_seq_one_letter_code
_entity_poly.pdbx_strand_id
1 'polypeptide(L)' 'MAVAAAANALAGFERASVDAVFFASTTYAFREKQAAALVAKALDLRRDVATADHAGSLRAGTAALRAAFDAVAAGSARR' A
#
# COMPACT_ATOMS: atom_id res chain seq x y z
N MET A 1 0.22 -10.27 -8.67
CA MET A 1 -1.19 -10.02 -8.27
C MET A 1 -1.43 -8.59 -7.78
N ALA A 2 -0.78 -8.12 -6.72
CA ALA A 2 -1.16 -6.86 -6.09
C ALA A 2 -1.09 -5.61 -6.99
N VAL A 3 -0.08 -5.50 -7.87
CA VAL A 3 0.00 -4.39 -8.83
C VAL A 3 -1.24 -4.32 -9.72
N ALA A 4 -1.66 -5.45 -10.31
CA ALA A 4 -2.84 -5.48 -11.18
C ALA A 4 -4.14 -5.18 -10.41
N ALA A 5 -4.28 -5.69 -9.19
CA ALA A 5 -5.43 -5.41 -8.34
C ALA A 5 -5.51 -3.93 -7.96
N ALA A 6 -4.38 -3.33 -7.54
CA ALA A 6 -4.31 -1.93 -7.19
C ALA A 6 -4.51 -1.00 -8.41
N ALA A 7 -3.96 -1.37 -9.58
CA ALA A 7 -4.18 -0.61 -10.81
C ALA A 7 -5.66 -0.56 -11.20
N ASN A 8 -6.39 -1.67 -11.01
CA ASN A 8 -7.84 -1.71 -11.22
C ASN A 8 -8.59 -0.86 -10.18
N ALA A 9 -8.20 -0.96 -8.91
CA ALA A 9 -8.81 -0.15 -7.84
C ALA A 9 -8.59 1.36 -8.01
N LEU A 10 -7.46 1.77 -8.60
CA LEU A 10 -7.12 3.15 -8.91
C LEU A 10 -7.67 3.63 -10.26
N ALA A 11 -8.45 2.83 -10.98
CA ALA A 11 -9.06 3.26 -12.23
C ALA A 11 -9.98 4.47 -11.98
N GLY A 12 -9.72 5.58 -12.67
CA GLY A 12 -10.43 6.85 -12.49
C GLY A 12 -9.94 7.74 -11.34
N PHE A 13 -8.90 7.34 -10.60
CA PHE A 13 -8.27 8.17 -9.56
C PHE A 13 -7.01 8.87 -10.07
N GLU A 14 -6.75 10.08 -9.56
CA GLU A 14 -5.47 10.75 -9.79
C GLU A 14 -4.36 10.09 -8.96
N ARG A 15 -3.27 9.68 -9.62
CA ARG A 15 -2.17 8.93 -8.99
C ARG A 15 -1.43 9.81 -7.99
N ALA A 16 -1.38 11.12 -8.28
CA ALA A 16 -0.85 12.14 -7.39
C ALA A 16 -1.72 12.40 -6.16
N SER A 17 -2.89 11.77 -6.01
CA SER A 17 -3.71 11.88 -4.79
C SER A 17 -3.43 10.80 -3.75
N VAL A 18 -2.71 9.73 -4.12
CA VAL A 18 -2.38 8.62 -3.22
C VAL A 18 -1.23 9.04 -2.33
N ASP A 19 -1.43 8.99 -1.02
CA ASP A 19 -0.41 9.39 -0.04
C ASP A 19 0.33 8.21 0.58
N ALA A 20 -0.24 7.00 0.53
CA ALA A 20 0.38 5.81 1.12
C ALA A 20 0.01 4.50 0.40
N VAL A 21 0.92 3.51 0.47
CA VAL A 21 0.69 2.13 0.03
C VAL A 21 0.98 1.18 1.19
N PHE A 22 -0.06 0.50 1.66
CA PHE A 22 0.05 -0.56 2.65
C PHE A 22 -0.10 -1.91 1.94
N PHE A 23 0.97 -2.70 1.91
CA PHE A 23 0.97 -4.02 1.31
C PHE A 23 0.86 -5.09 2.40
N ALA A 24 0.00 -6.08 2.20
CA ALA A 24 -0.17 -7.19 3.12
C ALA A 24 -0.02 -8.51 2.38
N SER A 25 0.82 -9.40 2.91
CA SER A 25 0.99 -10.74 2.39
C SER A 25 1.45 -11.71 3.48
N THR A 26 1.21 -12.99 3.28
CA THR A 26 1.89 -14.06 4.04
C THR A 26 2.95 -14.77 3.18
N THR A 27 3.07 -14.38 1.91
CA THR A 27 3.95 -14.97 0.90
C THR A 27 4.71 -13.86 0.19
N TYR A 28 5.64 -13.22 0.90
CA TYR A 28 6.48 -12.17 0.34
C TYR A 28 7.53 -12.74 -0.61
N ALA A 29 7.77 -12.03 -1.73
CA ALA A 29 8.81 -12.39 -2.69
C ALA A 29 10.23 -12.02 -2.18
N PHE A 30 10.32 -11.05 -1.27
CA PHE A 30 11.58 -10.54 -0.72
C PHE A 30 11.51 -10.53 0.81
N ARG A 31 12.64 -10.76 1.47
CA ARG A 31 12.72 -10.80 2.93
C ARG A 31 12.97 -9.43 3.54
N GLU A 32 13.82 -8.62 2.91
CA GLU A 32 14.22 -7.30 3.41
C GLU A 32 13.60 -6.14 2.62
N LYS A 33 13.42 -6.32 1.31
CA LYS A 33 12.91 -5.25 0.44
C LYS A 33 11.39 -5.14 0.55
N GLN A 34 10.90 -3.94 0.86
CA GLN A 34 9.46 -3.69 0.93
C GLN A 34 8.77 -3.91 -0.42
N ALA A 35 7.75 -4.75 -0.42
CA ALA A 35 6.90 -5.00 -1.58
C ALA A 35 5.97 -3.80 -1.85
N ALA A 36 5.52 -3.08 -0.82
CA ALA A 36 4.75 -1.85 -0.99
C ALA A 36 5.49 -0.81 -1.85
N ALA A 37 6.80 -0.64 -1.65
CA ALA A 37 7.62 0.27 -2.45
C ALA A 37 7.71 -0.16 -3.93
N LEU A 38 7.77 -1.47 -4.19
CA LEU A 38 7.74 -1.99 -5.56
C LEU A 38 6.37 -1.78 -6.22
N VAL A 39 5.29 -2.00 -5.47
CA VAL A 39 3.92 -1.75 -5.94
C VAL A 39 3.72 -0.26 -6.24
N ALA A 40 4.12 0.63 -5.34
CA ALA A 40 4.06 2.07 -5.53
C ALA A 40 4.79 2.51 -6.81
N LYS A 41 6.00 1.96 -7.05
CA LYS A 41 6.74 2.28 -8.27
C LYS A 41 6.09 1.72 -9.52
N ALA A 42 5.54 0.51 -9.47
CA ALA A 42 4.86 -0.11 -10.61
C ALA A 42 3.55 0.59 -10.99
N LEU A 43 2.88 1.23 -10.02
CA LEU A 43 1.68 2.04 -10.21
C LEU A 43 1.98 3.49 -10.61
N ASP A 44 3.26 3.84 -10.79
CA ASP A 44 3.73 5.19 -11.09
C ASP A 44 3.22 6.25 -10.10
N LEU A 45 3.23 5.92 -8.81
CA LEU A 45 2.89 6.86 -7.74
C LEU A 45 4.05 7.84 -7.48
N ARG A 46 3.76 8.90 -6.72
CA ARG A 46 4.78 9.88 -6.30
C ARG A 46 5.91 9.19 -5.53
N ARG A 47 7.10 9.78 -5.56
CA ARG A 47 8.28 9.22 -4.86
C ARG A 47 8.22 9.33 -3.34
N ASP A 48 7.36 10.22 -2.83
CA ASP A 48 7.21 10.55 -1.42
C ASP A 48 6.05 9.80 -0.75
N VAL A 49 5.39 8.86 -1.44
CA VAL A 49 4.32 8.06 -0.84
C VAL A 49 4.88 7.22 0.32
N ALA A 50 4.15 7.22 1.44
CA ALA A 50 4.50 6.35 2.55
C ALA A 50 4.30 4.90 2.14
N THR A 51 5.19 4.00 2.56
CA THR A 51 5.07 2.57 2.23
C THR A 51 5.27 1.72 3.47
N ALA A 52 4.40 0.73 3.65
CA ALA A 52 4.45 -0.17 4.79
C ALA A 52 4.04 -1.58 4.37
N ASP A 53 4.76 -2.57 4.89
CA ASP A 53 4.49 -3.98 4.68
C ASP A 53 3.94 -4.59 5.98
N HIS A 54 2.83 -5.32 5.87
CA HIS A 54 2.22 -6.08 6.97
C HIS A 54 2.35 -7.59 6.69
N ALA A 55 2.80 -8.34 7.68
CA ALA A 55 3.15 -9.75 7.53
C ALA A 55 2.75 -10.60 8.76
N GLY A 56 3.22 -11.84 8.81
CA GLY A 56 3.16 -12.73 9.98
C GLY A 56 1.92 -13.63 10.06
N SER A 57 0.75 -13.19 9.56
CA SER A 57 -0.44 -14.04 9.47
C SER A 57 -1.45 -13.51 8.46
N LEU A 58 -2.53 -14.26 8.22
CA LEU A 58 -3.66 -13.80 7.39
C LEU A 58 -4.31 -12.50 7.92
N ARG A 59 -4.14 -12.19 9.21
CA ARG A 59 -4.60 -10.92 9.81
C ARG A 59 -3.82 -9.71 9.29
N ALA A 60 -2.70 -9.89 8.59
CA ALA A 60 -1.95 -8.81 7.99
C ALA A 60 -2.84 -7.94 7.07
N GLY A 61 -3.81 -8.54 6.36
CA GLY A 61 -4.73 -7.80 5.50
C GLY A 61 -5.59 -6.79 6.27
N THR A 62 -6.23 -7.24 7.35
CA THR A 62 -7.07 -6.35 8.18
C THR A 62 -6.24 -5.37 9.00
N ALA A 63 -5.03 -5.76 9.43
CA ALA A 63 -4.08 -4.87 10.09
C ALA A 63 -3.61 -3.73 9.16
N ALA A 64 -3.33 -4.03 7.89
CA ALA A 64 -2.97 -3.04 6.89
C ALA A 64 -4.12 -2.05 6.61
N LEU A 65 -5.35 -2.56 6.49
CA LEU A 65 -6.54 -1.71 6.32
C LEU A 65 -6.75 -0.78 7.52
N ARG A 66 -6.60 -1.30 8.75
CA ARG A 66 -6.68 -0.48 9.96
C ARG A 66 -5.61 0.60 9.96
N ALA A 67 -4.35 0.26 9.64
CA ALA A 67 -3.27 1.24 9.58
C ALA A 67 -3.56 2.34 8.53
N ALA A 68 -4.13 1.99 7.38
CA ALA A 68 -4.54 2.96 6.37
C ALA A 68 -5.65 3.90 6.88
N PHE A 69 -6.69 3.36 7.53
CA PHE A 69 -7.75 4.19 8.12
C PHE A 69 -7.23 5.09 9.24
N ASP A 70 -6.40 4.56 10.13
CA ASP A 70 -5.79 5.32 11.21
C ASP A 70 -4.91 6.46 10.66
N ALA A 71 -4.17 6.22 9.57
CA ALA A 71 -3.35 7.25 8.92
C ALA A 71 -4.17 8.41 8.36
N VAL A 72 -5.32 8.10 7.74
CA VAL A 72 -6.29 9.11 7.25
C VAL A 72 -6.95 9.84 8.41
N ALA A 73 -7.41 9.12 9.42
CA ALA A 73 -8.06 9.71 10.60
C ALA A 73 -7.11 10.63 11.39
N ALA A 74 -5.83 10.29 11.47
CA ALA A 74 -4.81 11.10 12.11
C ALA A 74 -4.32 12.29 11.24
N GLY A 75 -4.75 12.39 9.98
CA GLY A 75 -4.33 13.43 9.05
C GLY A 75 -2.91 13.28 8.49
N SER A 76 -2.23 12.17 8.79
CA SER A 76 -0.90 11.84 8.24
C SER A 76 -0.94 11.43 6.76
N ALA A 77 -2.10 10.98 6.28
CA ALA A 77 -2.42 10.78 4.87
C ALA A 77 -3.77 11.46 4.59
N ARG A 78 -3.98 11.99 3.38
CA ARG A 78 -5.30 12.53 3.00
C ARG A 78 -6.17 11.48 2.35
N ARG A 79 -5.61 10.64 1.46
CA ARG A 79 -6.29 9.56 0.74
C ARG A 79 -5.36 8.41 0.37
#